data_AF-A0A967BAV6-F1
#
_entry.id   AF-A0A967BAV6-F1
#
_cell.length_a   1.000
_cell.length_b   1.000
_cell.length_c   1.000
_cell.angle_alpha   90.00
_cell.angle_beta   90.00
_cell.angle_gamma   90.00
#
_symmetry.space_group_name_H-M   'P 1'
#
loop_
_entity.id
_entity.type
_entity.pdbx_description
1 polymer ?
#
loop_
_entity_poly.entity_id
_entity_poly.type
_entity_poly.pdbx_seq_one_letter_code
_entity_poly.pdbx_strand_id
1 'polypeptide(L)'
;MIWMSFLALAVITLLPAFLTLWRRAVARDERSAALALHEAQLVELDRDLASGMIAPAEHIVAQTEIQRRILVADRAPADTTERAKRWGVVVALMLIPVVAVGLYLTGGHPGFPAQPLAPRLEAIKARDAKAGEAIDKLKAMLATMAADDPSLRQGYILLGQAEAARGHDADAATAWRKALDLGFAPDLAIEVAEEQVRATGHISADSLDLYRRALDAAPKDAPWRQAVQQRIAQGEHEQEQP
;
A
#
# COMPACT_ATOMS: atom_id res chain seq x y z
N MET A 1 -15.21 0.89 13.63
CA MET A 1 -15.13 2.23 14.26
C MET A 1 -13.66 2.64 14.49
N ILE A 2 -12.81 2.52 13.46
CA ILE A 2 -11.36 2.82 13.54
C ILE A 2 -11.06 4.32 13.47
N TRP A 3 -11.94 5.09 12.84
CA TRP A 3 -11.82 6.54 12.69
C TRP A 3 -11.83 7.27 14.04
N MET A 4 -12.63 6.80 15.00
CA MET A 4 -12.65 7.36 16.35
C MET A 4 -11.33 7.10 17.09
N SER A 5 -10.71 5.94 16.87
CA SER A 5 -9.39 5.61 17.42
C SER A 5 -8.29 6.48 16.82
N PHE A 6 -8.31 6.72 15.51
CA PHE A 6 -7.37 7.63 14.85
C PHE A 6 -7.55 9.08 15.31
N LEU A 7 -8.80 9.54 15.46
CA LEU A 7 -9.10 10.87 15.98
C LEU A 7 -8.56 11.02 17.42
N ALA A 8 -8.84 10.05 18.29
CA ALA A 8 -8.36 10.06 19.67
C ALA A 8 -6.82 10.07 19.73
N LEU A 9 -6.16 9.24 18.92
CA LEU A 9 -4.70 9.18 18.86
C LEU A 9 -4.11 10.52 18.36
N ALA A 10 -4.69 11.11 17.32
CA ALA A 10 -4.24 12.41 16.80
C ALA A 10 -4.35 13.51 17.87
N VAL A 11 -5.48 13.57 18.60
CA VAL A 11 -5.67 14.53 19.70
C VAL A 11 -4.64 14.30 20.80
N ILE A 12 -4.44 13.07 21.25
CA ILE A 12 -3.45 12.73 22.30
C ILE A 12 -2.03 13.15 21.88
N THR A 13 -1.67 12.94 20.62
CA THR A 13 -0.33 13.25 20.12
C THR A 13 -0.10 14.76 19.97
N LEU A 14 -1.13 15.52 19.58
CA LEU A 14 -1.03 16.97 19.38
C LEU A 14 -1.26 17.80 20.65
N LEU A 15 -1.94 17.24 21.66
CA LEU A 15 -2.28 17.95 22.91
C LEU A 15 -1.04 18.54 23.62
N PRO A 16 0.10 17.84 23.77
CA PRO A 16 1.28 18.40 24.43
C PRO A 16 1.92 19.53 23.64
N ALA A 17 1.98 19.42 22.31
CA ALA A 17 2.48 20.49 21.44
C ALA A 17 1.59 21.73 21.52
N PHE A 18 0.28 21.53 21.52
CA PHE A 18 -0.70 22.60 21.69
C PHE A 18 -0.58 23.29 23.06
N LEU A 19 -0.51 22.50 24.15
CA LEU A 19 -0.36 23.02 25.51
C LEU A 19 0.97 23.75 25.71
N THR A 20 2.07 23.27 25.12
CA THR A 20 3.39 23.93 25.24
C THR A 20 3.43 25.26 24.48
N LEU A 21 2.84 25.33 23.29
CA LEU A 21 2.69 26.58 22.53
C LEU A 21 1.77 27.58 23.25
N TRP A 22 0.66 27.10 23.83
CA TRP A 22 -0.26 27.94 24.59
C TRP A 22 0.35 28.46 25.89
N ARG A 23 1.08 27.62 26.63
CA ARG A 23 1.73 28.02 27.89
C ARG A 23 2.93 28.94 27.67
N ARG A 24 3.72 28.75 26.59
CA ARG A 24 4.77 29.70 26.21
C ARG A 24 4.21 31.07 25.82
N ALA A 25 2.99 31.13 25.25
CA ALA A 25 2.32 32.38 24.96
C ALA A 25 1.93 33.19 26.21
N VAL A 26 1.76 32.52 27.37
CA VAL A 26 1.48 33.14 28.67
C VAL A 26 2.77 33.47 29.44
N ALA A 27 3.89 32.79 29.14
CA ALA A 27 5.07 32.79 30.00
C ALA A 27 6.03 33.99 29.85
N ARG A 28 5.93 34.85 28.82
CA ARG A 28 6.77 36.05 28.74
C ARG A 28 6.09 37.18 27.99
N ASP A 29 5.38 38.01 28.73
CA ASP A 29 5.41 39.44 28.42
C ASP A 29 6.71 39.96 29.04
N GLU A 30 7.79 39.99 28.25
CA GLU A 30 9.15 40.37 28.71
C GLU A 30 9.16 41.72 29.44
N ARG A 31 8.23 42.61 29.09
CA ARG A 31 7.98 43.88 29.77
C ARG A 31 7.57 43.69 31.23
N SER A 32 6.58 42.82 31.50
CA SER A 32 6.11 42.56 32.87
C SER A 32 7.19 41.90 33.74
N ALA A 33 8.00 41.01 33.16
CA ALA A 33 9.11 40.35 33.87
C ALA A 33 10.25 41.34 34.20
N ALA A 34 10.58 42.25 33.27
CA ALA A 34 11.59 43.28 33.49
C ALA A 34 11.15 44.31 34.57
N LEU A 35 9.88 44.71 34.56
CA LEU A 35 9.32 45.61 35.58
C LEU A 35 9.35 44.98 36.97
N ALA A 36 8.88 43.73 37.11
CA ALA A 36 8.90 43.01 38.39
C ALA A 36 10.32 42.83 38.96
N LEU A 37 11.32 42.63 38.10
CA LEU A 37 12.72 42.54 38.52
C LEU A 37 13.23 43.88 39.09
N HIS A 38 12.93 44.99 38.44
CA HIS A 38 13.35 46.31 38.91
C HIS A 38 12.60 46.76 40.17
N GLU A 39 11.33 46.39 40.33
CA GLU A 39 10.59 46.59 41.59
C GLU A 39 11.22 45.79 42.74
N ALA A 40 11.60 44.53 42.51
CA ALA A 40 12.32 43.73 43.50
C ALA A 40 13.68 44.34 43.87
N GLN A 41 14.38 44.96 42.92
CA GLN A 41 15.65 45.66 43.17
C GLN A 41 15.48 46.89 44.08
N LEU A 42 14.36 47.60 44.01
CA LEU A 42 14.07 48.71 44.92
C LEU A 42 13.85 48.21 46.36
N VAL A 43 13.12 47.11 46.52
CA VAL A 43 12.88 46.49 47.83
C VAL A 43 14.18 45.99 48.47
N GLU A 44 15.06 45.38 47.67
CA GLU A 44 16.38 44.94 48.14
C GLU A 44 17.26 46.14 48.53
N LEU A 45 17.24 47.21 47.73
CA LEU A 45 17.99 48.44 48.02
C LEU A 45 17.54 49.11 49.32
N ASP A 46 16.23 49.13 49.60
CA ASP A 46 15.68 49.64 50.86
C ASP A 46 16.09 48.77 52.06
N ARG A 47 16.19 47.45 51.88
CA ARG A 47 16.67 46.51 52.89
C ARG A 47 18.15 46.71 53.19
N ASP A 48 18.96 46.96 52.17
CA ASP A 48 20.39 47.22 52.30
C ASP A 48 20.65 48.53 53.06
N LEU A 49 19.82 49.55 52.85
CA LEU A 49 19.86 50.79 53.64
C LEU A 49 19.47 50.54 55.10
N ALA A 50 18.37 49.80 55.34
CA ALA A 50 17.89 49.49 56.68
C ALA A 50 18.89 48.64 57.50
N SER A 51 19.66 47.79 56.82
CA SER A 51 20.72 46.97 57.43
C SER A 51 22.06 47.71 57.58
N GLY A 52 22.17 48.94 57.09
CA GLY A 52 23.37 49.77 57.18
C GLY A 52 24.51 49.34 56.25
N MET A 53 24.23 48.51 55.24
CA MET A 53 25.24 48.06 54.27
C MET A 53 25.62 49.13 53.24
N ILE A 54 24.78 50.15 53.04
CA ILE A 54 24.99 51.26 52.10
C ILE A 54 24.74 52.61 52.77
N ALA A 55 25.41 53.65 52.28
CA ALA A 55 25.20 55.01 52.80
C ALA A 55 23.87 55.61 52.27
N PRO A 56 23.19 56.49 53.03
CA PRO A 56 21.97 57.15 52.57
C PRO A 56 22.13 57.94 51.26
N ALA A 57 23.32 58.51 51.02
CA ALA A 57 23.62 59.21 49.79
C ALA A 57 23.71 58.26 48.57
N GLU A 58 24.22 57.04 48.78
CA GLU A 58 24.35 56.03 47.73
C GLU A 58 22.97 55.42 47.38
N HIS A 59 22.12 55.23 48.39
CA HIS A 59 20.73 54.78 48.21
C HIS A 59 19.93 55.69 47.28
N ILE A 60 19.96 57.00 47.50
CA ILE A 60 19.21 57.98 46.67
C ILE A 60 19.65 57.94 45.21
N VAL A 61 20.96 57.83 44.97
CA VAL A 61 21.53 57.76 43.61
C VAL A 61 21.11 56.46 42.92
N ALA A 62 21.23 55.32 43.60
CA ALA A 62 20.85 54.02 43.06
C ALA A 62 19.33 53.91 42.81
N GLN A 63 18.51 54.42 43.72
CA GLN A 63 17.06 54.46 43.58
C GLN A 63 16.63 55.25 42.33
N THR A 64 17.24 56.43 42.11
CA THR A 64 16.94 57.28 40.96
C THR A 64 17.29 56.60 39.63
N GLU A 65 18.42 55.89 39.57
CA GLU A 65 18.85 55.14 38.38
C GLU A 65 17.93 53.94 38.10
N ILE A 66 17.51 53.20 39.13
CA ILE A 66 16.56 52.08 38.97
C ILE A 66 15.19 52.59 38.48
N GLN A 67 14.67 53.68 39.06
CA GLN A 67 13.42 54.30 38.61
C GLN A 67 13.52 54.79 37.15
N ARG A 68 14.67 55.33 36.76
CA ARG A 68 14.92 55.71 35.36
C ARG A 68 14.87 54.50 34.43
N ARG A 69 15.44 53.37 34.84
CA ARG A 69 15.41 52.11 34.08
C ARG A 69 14.00 51.53 33.96
N ILE A 70 13.19 51.63 35.02
CA ILE A 70 11.76 51.26 34.99
C ILE A 70 11.02 52.06 33.92
N LEU A 71 11.21 53.38 33.87
CA LEU A 71 10.57 54.25 32.86
C LEU A 71 11.01 53.93 31.43
N VAL A 72 12.26 53.50 31.24
CA VAL A 72 12.77 53.06 29.93
C VAL A 72 12.20 51.69 29.54
N ALA A 73 12.14 50.74 30.47
CA ALA A 73 11.56 49.42 30.25
C ALA A 73 10.05 49.47 29.96
N ASP A 74 9.33 50.40 30.61
CA ASP A 74 7.90 50.60 30.37
C ASP A 74 7.59 51.18 28.98
N ARG A 75 8.54 51.91 28.39
CA ARG A 75 8.40 52.47 27.02
C ARG A 75 8.81 51.49 25.93
N ALA A 76 9.34 50.31 26.27
CA ALA A 76 9.68 49.31 25.28
C ALA A 76 8.39 48.81 24.57
N PRO A 77 8.34 48.82 23.23
CA PRO A 77 7.17 48.33 22.50
C PRO A 77 6.97 46.84 22.77
N ALA A 78 5.73 46.44 23.01
CA ALA A 78 5.38 45.02 23.06
C ALA A 78 5.80 44.37 21.73
N ASP A 79 6.53 43.27 21.80
CA ASP A 79 7.19 42.68 20.63
C ASP A 79 6.14 42.07 19.67
N THR A 80 5.58 42.92 18.80
CA THR A 80 4.54 42.57 17.82
C THR A 80 5.04 41.54 16.79
N THR A 81 6.36 41.48 16.60
CA THR A 81 7.07 40.53 15.73
C THR A 81 6.86 39.08 16.16
N GLU A 82 6.88 38.83 17.48
CA GLU A 82 6.61 37.52 18.06
C GLU A 82 5.16 37.07 17.80
N ARG A 83 4.20 38.00 17.89
CA ARG A 83 2.77 37.69 17.67
C ARG A 83 2.46 37.34 16.21
N ALA A 84 3.08 38.04 15.25
CA ALA A 84 2.92 37.76 13.83
C ALA A 84 3.55 36.41 13.41
N LYS A 85 4.74 36.08 13.93
CA LYS A 85 5.36 34.76 13.73
C LYS A 85 4.51 33.61 14.28
N ARG A 86 3.87 33.81 15.44
CA ARG A 86 2.97 32.81 16.07
C ARG A 86 1.76 32.49 15.18
N TRP A 87 1.12 33.51 14.60
CA TRP A 87 -0.02 33.30 13.70
C TRP A 87 0.38 32.58 12.41
N GLY A 88 1.56 32.88 11.85
CA GLY A 88 2.10 32.16 10.69
C GLY A 88 2.24 30.65 10.93
N VAL A 89 2.73 30.25 12.11
CA VAL A 89 2.86 28.82 12.47
C VAL A 89 1.49 28.14 12.61
N VAL A 90 0.52 28.79 13.27
CA VAL A 90 -0.83 28.24 13.44
C VAL A 90 -1.54 28.08 12.09
N VAL A 91 -1.44 29.08 11.21
CA VAL A 91 -2.02 29.03 9.86
C VAL A 91 -1.37 27.91 9.04
N ALA A 92 -0.05 27.78 9.07
CA ALA A 92 0.65 26.71 8.37
C ALA A 92 0.25 25.31 8.88
N LEU A 93 0.07 25.15 10.20
CA LEU A 93 -0.33 23.88 10.80
C LEU A 93 -1.76 23.48 10.44
N MET A 94 -2.67 24.45 10.32
CA MET A 94 -4.08 24.22 10.00
C MET A 94 -4.33 24.08 8.50
N LEU A 95 -3.47 24.65 7.65
CA LEU A 95 -3.63 24.57 6.20
C LEU A 95 -3.60 23.12 5.71
N ILE A 96 -2.67 22.31 6.23
CA ILE A 96 -2.48 20.91 5.83
C ILE A 96 -3.76 20.07 6.04
N PRO A 97 -4.36 20.00 7.25
CA PRO A 97 -5.57 19.20 7.46
C PRO A 97 -6.78 19.74 6.68
N VAL A 98 -6.91 21.06 6.51
CA VAL A 98 -8.01 21.65 5.71
C VAL A 98 -7.92 21.22 4.25
N VAL A 99 -6.72 21.32 3.66
CA VAL A 99 -6.48 20.89 2.28
C VAL A 99 -6.71 19.38 2.15
N ALA A 100 -6.24 18.58 3.11
CA ALA A 100 -6.45 17.13 3.10
C ALA A 100 -7.94 16.75 3.12
N VAL A 101 -8.74 17.39 3.98
CA VAL A 101 -10.20 17.17 4.03
C VAL A 101 -10.86 17.62 2.73
N GLY A 102 -10.48 18.78 2.19
CA GLY A 102 -11.01 19.27 0.91
C GLY A 102 -10.72 18.31 -0.25
N LEU A 103 -9.49 17.79 -0.34
CA LEU A 103 -9.12 16.79 -1.34
C LEU A 103 -9.87 15.47 -1.14
N TYR A 104 -10.06 15.02 0.10
CA TYR A 104 -10.82 13.80 0.38
C TYR A 104 -12.30 13.93 0.05
N LEU A 105 -12.92 15.09 0.29
CA LEU A 105 -14.33 15.30 -0.04
C LEU A 105 -14.58 15.46 -1.54
N THR A 106 -13.59 15.93 -2.30
CA THR A 106 -13.72 16.14 -3.76
C THR A 106 -13.30 14.92 -4.58
N GLY A 107 -12.23 14.22 -4.19
CA GLY A 107 -11.72 13.04 -4.91
C GLY A 107 -11.94 11.70 -4.21
N GLY A 108 -12.28 11.72 -2.92
CA GLY A 108 -12.56 10.52 -2.15
C GLY A 108 -14.00 10.06 -2.31
N HIS A 109 -14.25 8.84 -1.84
CA HIS A 109 -15.56 8.21 -1.91
C HIS A 109 -16.02 7.83 -0.50
N PRO A 110 -16.53 8.81 0.28
CA PRO A 110 -16.87 8.61 1.70
C PRO A 110 -17.99 7.59 1.92
N GLY A 111 -18.78 7.30 0.88
CA GLY A 111 -19.89 6.36 0.91
C GLY A 111 -19.54 4.92 0.57
N PHE A 112 -18.27 4.57 0.26
CA PHE A 112 -17.96 3.16 -0.01
C PHE A 112 -18.20 2.31 1.24
N PRO A 113 -19.03 1.26 1.14
CA PRO A 113 -19.15 0.31 2.24
C PRO A 113 -17.80 -0.33 2.50
N ALA A 114 -17.56 -0.68 3.78
CA ALA A 114 -16.41 -1.48 4.13
C ALA A 114 -16.43 -2.76 3.28
N GLN A 115 -15.31 -3.09 2.64
CA GLN A 115 -15.16 -4.32 1.89
C GLN A 115 -14.31 -5.30 2.71
N PRO A 116 -14.86 -6.01 3.70
CA PRO A 116 -14.08 -6.95 4.50
C PRO A 116 -13.56 -8.11 3.64
N LEU A 117 -12.40 -8.65 4.00
CA LEU A 117 -11.74 -9.72 3.25
C LEU A 117 -12.54 -11.02 3.24
N ALA A 118 -13.19 -11.36 4.37
CA ALA A 118 -13.92 -12.61 4.54
C ALA A 118 -15.01 -12.87 3.47
N PRO A 119 -16.01 -11.98 3.25
CA PRO A 119 -17.02 -12.22 2.22
C PRO A 119 -16.45 -12.18 0.79
N ARG A 120 -15.32 -11.50 0.55
CA ARG A 120 -14.66 -11.58 -0.76
C ARG A 120 -14.09 -12.96 -1.00
N LEU A 121 -13.44 -13.55 -0.01
CA LEU A 121 -12.92 -14.92 -0.10
C LEU A 121 -14.05 -15.93 -0.26
N GLU A 122 -15.18 -15.77 0.44
CA GLU A 122 -16.34 -16.64 0.24
C GLU A 122 -16.94 -16.50 -1.16
N ALA A 123 -17.04 -15.27 -1.69
CA ALA A 123 -17.52 -15.05 -3.04
C ALA A 123 -16.59 -15.67 -4.10
N ILE A 124 -15.27 -15.62 -3.89
CA ILE A 124 -14.28 -16.29 -4.75
C ILE A 124 -14.47 -17.80 -4.68
N LYS A 125 -14.49 -18.39 -3.47
CA LYS A 125 -14.73 -19.83 -3.28
C LYS A 125 -16.03 -20.31 -3.91
N ALA A 126 -17.11 -19.54 -3.78
CA ALA A 126 -18.41 -19.88 -4.37
C ALA A 126 -18.38 -19.82 -5.89
N ARG A 127 -17.62 -18.90 -6.50
CA ARG A 127 -17.39 -18.85 -7.95
C ARG A 127 -16.57 -20.05 -8.42
N ASP A 128 -15.49 -20.38 -7.71
CA ASP A 128 -14.62 -21.52 -8.05
C ASP A 128 -15.38 -22.85 -7.95
N ALA A 129 -16.23 -23.00 -6.93
CA ALA A 129 -17.09 -24.17 -6.76
C ALA A 129 -18.10 -24.31 -7.92
N LYS A 130 -18.75 -23.21 -8.33
CA LYS A 130 -19.67 -23.21 -9.49
C LYS A 130 -18.95 -23.54 -10.79
N ALA A 131 -17.73 -23.03 -10.98
CA ALA A 131 -16.92 -23.35 -12.14
C ALA A 131 -16.55 -24.84 -12.17
N GLY A 132 -16.20 -25.42 -11.02
CA GLY A 132 -15.97 -26.86 -10.89
C GLY A 132 -17.21 -27.69 -11.27
N GLU A 133 -18.39 -27.34 -10.74
CA GLU A 133 -19.64 -28.04 -11.05
C GLU A 133 -19.98 -27.99 -12.56
N ALA A 134 -19.70 -26.86 -13.22
CA ALA A 134 -19.91 -26.72 -14.67
C ALA A 134 -18.96 -27.63 -15.47
N ILE A 135 -17.69 -27.72 -15.05
CA ILE A 135 -16.69 -28.62 -15.66
C ILE A 135 -17.10 -30.09 -15.47
N ASP A 136 -17.56 -30.48 -14.28
CA ASP A 136 -17.99 -31.85 -14.00
C ASP A 136 -19.20 -32.23 -14.85
N LYS A 137 -20.16 -31.31 -15.03
CA LYS A 137 -21.29 -31.50 -15.96
C LYS A 137 -20.82 -31.66 -17.40
N LEU A 138 -19.84 -30.86 -17.84
CA LEU A 138 -19.25 -31.00 -19.17
C LEU A 138 -18.57 -32.36 -19.34
N LYS A 139 -17.76 -32.80 -18.37
CA LYS A 139 -17.13 -34.14 -18.36
C LYS A 139 -18.17 -35.26 -18.47
N ALA A 140 -19.24 -35.18 -17.70
CA ALA A 140 -20.33 -36.15 -17.73
C ALA A 140 -21.05 -36.16 -19.09
N MET A 141 -21.34 -34.99 -19.66
CA MET A 141 -21.97 -34.87 -20.97
C MET A 141 -21.09 -35.50 -22.07
N LEU A 142 -19.79 -35.19 -22.08
CA LEU A 142 -18.84 -35.74 -23.05
C LEU A 142 -18.71 -37.26 -22.92
N ALA A 143 -18.77 -37.80 -21.72
CA ALA A 143 -18.72 -39.26 -21.50
C ALA A 143 -19.93 -40.02 -22.07
N THR A 144 -21.05 -39.33 -22.30
CA THR A 144 -22.28 -39.93 -22.88
C THR A 144 -22.40 -39.74 -24.40
N MET A 145 -21.53 -38.92 -25.00
CA MET A 145 -21.53 -38.70 -26.45
C MET A 145 -20.97 -39.91 -27.19
N ALA A 146 -21.45 -40.13 -28.41
CA ALA A 146 -20.94 -41.18 -29.28
C ALA A 146 -19.56 -40.80 -29.84
N ALA A 147 -18.69 -41.80 -30.07
CA ALA A 147 -17.32 -41.58 -30.52
C ALA A 147 -17.22 -40.97 -31.94
N ASP A 148 -18.26 -41.10 -32.74
CA ASP A 148 -18.39 -40.56 -34.09
C ASP A 148 -19.02 -39.16 -34.13
N ASP A 149 -19.46 -38.62 -32.99
CA ASP A 149 -20.02 -37.26 -32.92
C ASP A 149 -18.92 -36.20 -33.18
N PRO A 150 -19.04 -35.38 -34.24
CA PRO A 150 -18.07 -34.33 -34.54
C PRO A 150 -17.89 -33.31 -33.40
N SER A 151 -18.92 -33.16 -32.56
CA SER A 151 -18.95 -32.22 -31.43
C SER A 151 -18.10 -32.70 -30.25
N LEU A 152 -17.84 -34.01 -30.15
CA LEU A 152 -17.08 -34.60 -29.06
C LEU A 152 -15.65 -34.05 -28.99
N ARG A 153 -15.01 -33.93 -30.16
CA ARG A 153 -13.66 -33.34 -30.27
C ARG A 153 -13.64 -31.90 -29.77
N GLN A 154 -14.57 -31.07 -30.23
CA GLN A 154 -14.67 -29.68 -29.79
C GLN A 154 -14.94 -29.57 -28.29
N GLY A 155 -15.77 -30.47 -27.75
CA GLY A 155 -16.05 -30.53 -26.32
C GLY A 155 -14.80 -30.82 -25.47
N TYR A 156 -13.93 -31.73 -25.91
CA TYR A 156 -12.65 -31.98 -25.26
C TYR A 156 -11.65 -30.82 -25.40
N ILE A 157 -11.67 -30.08 -26.51
CA ILE A 157 -10.89 -28.83 -26.67
C ILE A 157 -11.33 -27.79 -25.63
N LEU A 158 -12.64 -27.57 -25.50
CA LEU A 158 -13.20 -26.62 -24.53
C LEU A 158 -12.93 -27.05 -23.09
N LEU A 159 -13.02 -28.35 -22.79
CA LEU A 159 -12.69 -28.89 -21.48
C LEU A 159 -11.23 -28.61 -21.12
N GLY A 160 -10.30 -28.88 -22.04
CA GLY A 160 -8.87 -28.63 -21.79
C GLY A 160 -8.57 -27.14 -21.60
N GLN A 161 -9.21 -26.25 -22.37
CA GLN A 161 -9.09 -24.79 -22.17
C GLN A 161 -9.59 -24.34 -20.80
N ALA A 162 -10.70 -24.90 -20.32
CA ALA A 162 -11.26 -24.57 -19.02
C ALA A 162 -10.35 -25.04 -17.86
N GLU A 163 -9.75 -26.22 -17.97
CA GLU A 163 -8.80 -26.75 -16.99
C GLU A 163 -7.47 -25.98 -17.01
N ALA A 164 -6.92 -25.69 -18.20
CA ALA A 164 -5.69 -24.92 -18.36
C ALA A 164 -5.83 -23.49 -17.78
N ALA A 165 -6.99 -22.84 -18.00
CA ALA A 165 -7.27 -21.50 -17.45
C ALA A 165 -7.27 -21.47 -15.91
N ARG A 166 -7.42 -22.63 -15.26
CA ARG A 166 -7.37 -22.80 -13.81
C ARG A 166 -6.02 -23.31 -13.29
N GLY A 167 -5.05 -23.52 -14.17
CA GLY A 167 -3.75 -24.11 -13.83
C GLY A 167 -3.81 -25.60 -13.51
N HIS A 168 -4.86 -26.31 -13.96
CA HIS A 168 -4.97 -27.75 -13.84
C HIS A 168 -4.31 -28.44 -15.05
N ASP A 169 -3.00 -28.30 -15.18
CA ASP A 169 -2.25 -28.67 -16.39
C ASP A 169 -2.41 -30.16 -16.77
N ALA A 170 -2.43 -31.06 -15.79
CA ALA A 170 -2.60 -32.50 -16.02
C ALA A 170 -3.99 -32.86 -16.58
N ASP A 171 -5.05 -32.23 -16.07
CA ASP A 171 -6.42 -32.43 -16.56
C ASP A 171 -6.61 -31.82 -17.96
N ALA A 172 -5.98 -30.66 -18.20
CA ALA A 172 -5.96 -30.02 -19.51
C ALA A 172 -5.29 -30.90 -20.57
N ALA A 173 -4.08 -31.41 -20.27
CA ALA A 173 -3.36 -32.33 -21.14
C ALA A 173 -4.19 -33.59 -21.45
N THR A 174 -4.87 -34.15 -20.44
CA THR A 174 -5.72 -35.33 -20.61
C THR A 174 -6.93 -35.05 -21.52
N ALA A 175 -7.58 -33.91 -21.36
CA ALA A 175 -8.71 -33.52 -22.19
C ALA A 175 -8.29 -33.26 -23.64
N TRP A 176 -7.24 -32.47 -23.86
CA TRP A 176 -6.72 -32.19 -25.20
C TRP A 176 -6.15 -33.41 -25.90
N ARG A 177 -5.60 -34.38 -25.15
CA ARG A 177 -5.21 -35.68 -25.71
C ARG A 177 -6.40 -36.43 -26.30
N LYS A 178 -7.53 -36.49 -25.59
CA LYS A 178 -8.75 -37.11 -26.13
C LYS A 178 -9.23 -36.38 -27.40
N ALA A 179 -9.13 -35.06 -27.45
CA ALA A 179 -9.42 -34.30 -28.67
C ALA A 179 -8.44 -34.61 -29.82
N LEU A 180 -7.16 -34.83 -29.50
CA LEU A 180 -6.12 -35.17 -30.46
C LEU A 180 -6.32 -36.59 -31.02
N ASP A 181 -6.75 -37.54 -30.19
CA ASP A 181 -7.05 -38.92 -30.59
C ASP A 181 -8.25 -39.00 -31.55
N LEU A 182 -9.23 -38.11 -31.39
CA LEU A 182 -10.38 -37.96 -32.30
C LEU A 182 -10.01 -37.27 -33.62
N GLY A 183 -8.88 -36.58 -33.67
CA GLY A 183 -8.41 -35.89 -34.86
C GLY A 183 -7.08 -35.19 -34.61
N PHE A 184 -6.02 -35.69 -35.24
CA PHE A 184 -4.69 -35.13 -35.09
C PHE A 184 -4.63 -33.71 -35.66
N ALA A 185 -4.09 -32.78 -34.88
CA ALA A 185 -3.74 -31.44 -35.31
C ALA A 185 -2.36 -31.08 -34.74
N PRO A 186 -1.40 -30.62 -35.56
CA PRO A 186 -0.04 -30.32 -35.10
C PRO A 186 0.00 -29.31 -33.95
N ASP A 187 -0.80 -28.24 -34.04
CA ASP A 187 -0.86 -27.21 -33.00
C ASP A 187 -1.37 -27.77 -31.67
N LEU A 188 -2.42 -28.60 -31.70
CA LEU A 188 -2.99 -29.22 -30.51
C LEU A 188 -2.02 -30.26 -29.89
N ALA A 189 -1.25 -30.97 -30.71
CA ALA A 189 -0.24 -31.91 -30.21
C ALA A 189 0.85 -31.19 -29.40
N ILE A 190 1.25 -30.00 -29.84
CA ILE A 190 2.19 -29.13 -29.11
C ILE A 190 1.56 -28.66 -27.80
N GLU A 191 0.30 -28.20 -27.82
CA GLU A 191 -0.40 -27.79 -26.61
C GLU A 191 -0.47 -28.93 -25.57
N VAL A 192 -0.81 -30.15 -25.98
CA VAL A 192 -0.80 -31.33 -25.10
C VAL A 192 0.60 -31.54 -24.50
N ALA A 193 1.65 -31.53 -25.33
CA ALA A 193 3.02 -31.77 -24.88
C ALA A 193 3.50 -30.68 -23.90
N GLU A 194 3.14 -29.42 -24.13
CA GLU A 194 3.49 -28.30 -23.27
C GLU A 194 2.77 -28.36 -21.90
N GLU A 195 1.48 -28.71 -21.89
CA GLU A 195 0.73 -28.93 -20.64
C GLU A 195 1.29 -30.11 -19.84
N GLN A 196 1.70 -31.19 -20.52
CA GLN A 196 2.37 -32.30 -19.85
C GLN A 196 3.68 -31.89 -19.19
N VAL A 197 4.52 -31.13 -19.90
CA VAL A 197 5.79 -30.61 -19.37
C VAL A 197 5.53 -29.70 -18.17
N ARG A 198 4.47 -28.88 -18.21
CA ARG A 198 4.11 -28.03 -17.06
C ARG A 198 3.67 -28.86 -15.85
N ALA A 199 2.91 -29.92 -16.09
CA ALA A 199 2.43 -30.82 -15.04
C ALA A 199 3.56 -31.66 -14.41
N THR A 200 4.51 -32.15 -15.20
CA THR A 200 5.59 -33.05 -14.74
C THR A 200 6.92 -32.35 -14.44
N GLY A 201 7.10 -31.13 -14.94
CA GLY A 201 8.32 -30.34 -14.81
C GLY A 201 9.48 -30.73 -15.73
N HIS A 202 9.30 -31.70 -16.64
CA HIS A 202 10.36 -32.19 -17.55
C HIS A 202 9.78 -32.71 -18.87
N ILE A 203 10.61 -32.88 -19.90
CA ILE A 203 10.16 -33.38 -21.21
C ILE A 203 10.12 -34.91 -21.20
N SER A 204 8.93 -35.46 -20.97
CA SER A 204 8.70 -36.91 -21.01
C SER A 204 8.86 -37.48 -22.44
N ALA A 205 9.09 -38.79 -22.55
CA ALA A 205 9.15 -39.48 -23.85
C ALA A 205 7.87 -39.31 -24.68
N ASP A 206 6.71 -39.25 -24.01
CA ASP A 206 5.41 -39.04 -24.64
C ASP A 206 5.26 -37.61 -25.19
N SER A 207 5.65 -36.60 -24.40
CA SER A 207 5.67 -35.20 -24.85
C SER A 207 6.63 -34.99 -26.03
N LEU A 208 7.78 -35.68 -26.00
CA LEU A 208 8.78 -35.65 -27.06
C LEU A 208 8.28 -36.28 -28.37
N ASP A 209 7.55 -37.41 -28.29
CA ASP A 209 6.88 -38.00 -29.47
C ASP A 209 5.86 -37.04 -30.08
N LEU A 210 5.06 -36.38 -29.26
CA LEU A 210 4.08 -35.39 -29.72
C LEU A 210 4.74 -34.22 -30.45
N TYR A 211 5.85 -33.69 -29.93
CA TYR A 211 6.63 -32.64 -30.61
C TYR A 211 7.15 -33.11 -31.98
N ARG A 212 7.68 -34.33 -32.08
CA ARG A 212 8.17 -34.89 -33.35
C ARG A 212 7.05 -35.05 -34.36
N ARG A 213 5.93 -35.67 -33.95
CA ARG A 213 4.75 -35.85 -34.81
C ARG A 213 4.14 -34.53 -35.28
N ALA A 214 4.11 -33.52 -34.39
CA ALA A 214 3.68 -32.18 -34.76
C ALA A 214 4.60 -31.58 -35.84
N LEU A 215 5.91 -31.69 -35.67
CA LEU A 215 6.91 -31.17 -36.60
C LEU A 215 6.86 -31.83 -37.98
N ASP A 216 6.61 -33.14 -38.02
CA ASP A 216 6.49 -33.94 -39.25
C ASP A 216 5.25 -33.55 -40.06
N ALA A 217 4.14 -33.26 -39.36
CA ALA A 217 2.89 -32.84 -39.98
C ALA A 217 2.80 -31.32 -40.23
N ALA A 218 3.81 -30.54 -39.82
CA ALA A 218 3.77 -29.08 -39.90
C ALA A 218 4.06 -28.55 -41.32
N PRO A 219 3.37 -27.47 -41.74
CA PRO A 219 3.82 -26.66 -42.88
C PRO A 219 5.26 -26.17 -42.72
N LYS A 220 5.96 -25.94 -43.84
CA LYS A 220 7.37 -25.47 -43.82
C LYS A 220 7.53 -24.08 -43.21
N ASP A 221 6.49 -23.27 -43.27
CA ASP A 221 6.38 -21.89 -42.82
C ASP A 221 5.70 -21.75 -41.45
N ALA A 222 5.44 -22.85 -40.74
CA ALA A 222 4.84 -22.81 -39.41
C ALA A 222 5.70 -21.98 -38.43
N PRO A 223 5.14 -20.95 -37.76
CA PRO A 223 5.93 -20.01 -36.96
C PRO A 223 6.55 -20.66 -35.70
N TRP A 224 5.95 -21.73 -35.20
CA TRP A 224 6.40 -22.47 -34.02
C TRP A 224 7.45 -23.56 -34.32
N ARG A 225 7.79 -23.79 -35.61
CA ARG A 225 8.65 -24.90 -36.04
C ARG A 225 10.01 -24.91 -35.33
N GLN A 226 10.65 -23.75 -35.24
CA GLN A 226 11.95 -23.61 -34.58
C GLN A 226 11.86 -23.86 -33.06
N ALA A 227 10.79 -23.40 -32.42
CA ALA A 227 10.59 -23.62 -30.98
C ALA A 227 10.40 -25.11 -30.66
N VAL A 228 9.62 -25.83 -31.46
CA VAL A 228 9.43 -27.27 -31.32
C VAL A 228 10.73 -28.05 -31.55
N GLN A 229 11.55 -27.66 -32.53
CA GLN A 229 12.87 -28.26 -32.73
C GLN A 229 13.79 -28.10 -31.51
N GLN A 230 13.75 -26.93 -30.87
CA GLN A 230 14.50 -26.69 -29.63
C GLN A 230 13.99 -27.57 -28.48
N ARG A 231 12.68 -27.73 -28.33
CA ARG A 231 12.07 -28.64 -27.33
C ARG A 231 12.50 -30.08 -27.54
N ILE A 232 12.54 -30.56 -28.79
CA ILE A 232 13.00 -31.92 -29.11
C ILE A 232 14.46 -32.08 -28.71
N ALA A 233 15.34 -31.15 -29.08
CA ALA A 233 16.75 -31.20 -28.72
C ALA A 233 16.96 -31.18 -27.19
N GLN A 234 16.20 -30.36 -26.46
CA GLN A 234 16.23 -30.32 -25.00
C GLN A 234 15.82 -31.67 -24.39
N GLY A 235 14.70 -32.24 -24.84
CA GLY A 235 14.22 -33.51 -24.29
C GLY A 235 15.10 -34.71 -24.65
N GLU A 236 15.77 -34.69 -25.81
CA GLU A 236 16.78 -35.70 -26.17
C GLU A 236 17.97 -35.65 -25.22
N HIS A 237 18.47 -34.45 -24.89
CA HIS A 237 19.54 -34.27 -23.91
C HIS A 237 19.12 -34.70 -22.49
N GLU A 238 17.89 -34.41 -22.05
CA GLU A 238 17.36 -34.85 -20.76
C GLU A 238 17.28 -36.38 -20.66
N GLN A 239 16.96 -37.08 -21.76
CA GLN A 239 16.89 -38.55 -21.78
C GLN A 239 18.27 -39.22 -21.75
N GLU A 240 19.30 -38.55 -22.27
CA GLU A 240 20.68 -39.03 -22.24
C GLU A 240 21.38 -38.82 -20.88
N GLN A 241 20.82 -37.95 -20.02
CA GLN A 241 21.34 -37.61 -18.69
C GLN A 241 20.23 -37.67 -17.61
N PRO A 242 19.79 -38.88 -17.22
CA PRO A 242 18.64 -39.09 -16.34
C PRO A 242 18.83 -38.65 -14.88
#